data_AF-A0A1B2EQ97-F1
#
_entry.id   AF-A0A1B2EQ97-F1
#
_cell.length_a   1.000
_cell.length_b   1.000
_cell.length_c   1.000
_cell.angle_alpha   90.00
_cell.angle_beta   90.00
_cell.angle_gamma   90.00
#
_symmetry.space_group_name_H-M   'P 1'
#
loop_
_entity.id
_entity.type
_entity.pdbx_description
1 polymer ?
#
loop_
_entity_poly.entity_id
_entity_poly.type
_entity_poly.pdbx_seq_one_letter_code
_entity_poly.pdbx_strand_id
1 'polypeptide(L)'
;MGRTRFPRFKRKYDEQASYPCSGNLAVRDQSVSLSKVAAPTQAVVHRPIGGDIKSITVIRTASGKYFASILNEDEVATPVPVAILSEDEVLRADAGLANLLTESRGRKTNNPRFLKRAQRNLRRNQKALSRKKKGSKNREGSVEDCQGA
;
A
#
# COMPACT_ATOMS: atom_id res chain seq x y z
N MET A 1 -1.01 -30.88 7.68
CA MET A 1 -1.11 -30.13 8.95
C MET A 1 0.22 -29.45 9.25
N GLY A 2 0.39 -28.19 8.83
CA GLY A 2 1.65 -27.45 9.05
C GLY A 2 1.73 -26.96 10.50
N ARG A 3 2.68 -27.48 11.28
CA ARG A 3 2.90 -27.05 12.67
C ARG A 3 3.50 -25.64 12.65
N THR A 4 2.72 -24.64 13.06
CA THR A 4 3.21 -23.29 13.35
C THR A 4 4.31 -23.41 14.41
N ARG A 5 5.54 -23.03 14.05
CA ARG A 5 6.70 -23.07 14.96
C ARG A 5 6.53 -22.04 16.08
N PHE A 6 7.26 -22.24 17.17
CA PHE A 6 7.33 -21.27 18.27
C PHE A 6 7.74 -19.88 17.75
N PRO A 7 7.10 -18.81 18.27
CA PRO A 7 7.42 -17.44 17.88
C PRO A 7 8.89 -17.15 18.18
N ARG A 8 9.61 -16.62 17.19
CA ARG A 8 10.99 -16.16 17.35
C ARG A 8 10.99 -14.66 17.62
N PHE A 9 11.79 -14.22 18.58
CA PHE A 9 12.04 -12.79 18.78
C PHE A 9 12.55 -12.17 17.48
N LYS A 10 11.88 -11.11 17.03
CA LYS A 10 12.32 -10.32 15.87
C LYS A 10 13.66 -9.68 16.20
N ARG A 11 14.57 -9.66 15.21
CA ARG A 11 15.85 -8.96 15.37
C ARG A 11 15.62 -7.45 15.24
N LYS A 12 16.45 -6.63 15.90
CA LYS A 12 16.41 -5.16 15.77
C LYS A 12 16.50 -4.68 14.31
N TYR A 13 17.16 -5.46 13.46
CA TYR A 13 17.37 -5.19 12.03
C TYR A 13 16.63 -6.20 11.12
N ASP A 14 15.49 -6.72 11.55
CA ASP A 14 14.69 -7.62 10.72
C ASP A 14 14.23 -6.92 9.43
N GLU A 15 14.01 -7.70 8.36
CA GLU A 15 13.75 -7.18 7.00
C GLU A 15 12.46 -6.35 6.91
N GLN A 16 11.58 -6.46 7.90
CA GLN A 16 10.34 -5.68 8.00
C GLN A 16 10.04 -5.34 9.46
N ALA A 17 10.45 -4.14 9.87
CA ALA A 17 10.10 -3.56 11.16
C ALA A 17 8.91 -2.62 10.99
N SER A 18 7.81 -2.90 11.68
CA SER A 18 6.63 -2.03 11.75
C SER A 18 6.45 -1.47 13.16
N TYR A 19 6.04 -0.22 13.23
CA TYR A 19 5.76 0.51 14.47
C TYR A 19 4.36 1.13 14.37
N PRO A 20 3.35 0.49 14.97
CA PRO A 20 2.00 1.05 15.04
C PRO A 20 1.93 2.14 16.11
N CYS A 21 1.42 3.30 15.74
CA CYS A 21 1.22 4.46 16.61
C CYS A 21 -0.27 4.73 16.73
N SER A 22 -0.75 4.89 17.97
CA SER A 22 -2.08 5.37 18.32
C SER A 22 -1.97 6.54 19.32
N GLY A 23 -3.03 7.34 19.46
CA GLY A 23 -3.09 8.48 20.39
C GLY A 23 -2.85 9.82 19.69
N ASN A 24 -1.99 10.67 20.26
CA ASN A 24 -1.69 12.01 19.73
C ASN A 24 -0.94 11.91 18.39
N LEU A 25 -1.71 11.93 17.30
CA LEU A 25 -1.24 11.85 15.92
C LEU A 25 -1.73 13.08 15.15
N ALA A 26 -0.89 13.58 14.25
CA ALA A 26 -1.28 14.66 13.35
C ALA A 26 -0.55 14.48 12.02
N VAL A 27 -1.24 14.81 10.93
CA VAL A 27 -0.65 14.88 9.59
C VAL A 27 -0.75 16.33 9.14
N ARG A 28 0.38 16.88 8.68
CA ARG A 28 0.50 18.22 8.08
C ARG A 28 1.09 18.06 6.68
N ASP A 29 1.10 19.12 5.89
CA ASP A 29 1.49 19.08 4.47
C ASP A 29 2.84 18.39 4.18
N GLN A 30 3.82 18.58 5.06
CA GLN A 30 5.17 18.02 4.90
C GLN A 30 5.67 17.26 6.14
N SER A 31 4.78 16.92 7.07
CA SER A 31 5.20 16.24 8.30
C SER A 31 4.12 15.40 8.95
N VAL A 32 4.56 14.41 9.73
CA VAL A 32 3.71 13.56 10.54
C VAL A 32 4.17 13.61 11.98
N SER A 33 3.24 13.86 12.89
CA SER A 33 3.45 13.74 14.33
C SER A 33 3.05 12.34 14.79
N LEU A 34 3.97 11.64 15.44
CA LEU A 34 3.80 10.28 15.92
C LEU A 34 3.81 10.25 17.44
N SER A 35 3.03 9.35 18.04
CA SER A 35 3.09 9.14 19.47
C SER A 35 4.47 8.61 19.87
N LYS A 36 5.04 9.24 20.91
CA LYS A 36 6.41 9.00 21.43
C LYS A 36 7.57 9.52 20.57
N VAL A 37 7.29 10.31 19.54
CA VAL A 37 8.31 11.09 18.82
C VAL A 37 8.07 12.56 19.13
N ALA A 38 9.02 13.20 19.81
CA ALA A 38 8.86 14.56 20.33
C ALA A 38 8.73 15.61 19.21
N ALA A 39 9.49 15.45 18.14
CA ALA A 39 9.48 16.36 17.00
C ALA A 39 8.61 15.82 15.85
N PRO A 40 7.87 16.68 15.13
CA PRO A 40 7.25 16.30 13.86
C PRO A 40 8.28 15.72 12.89
N THR A 41 7.98 14.56 12.31
CA THR A 41 8.86 13.89 11.35
C THR A 41 8.52 14.37 9.94
N GLN A 42 9.51 14.85 9.19
CA GLN A 42 9.30 15.26 7.81
C GLN A 42 8.88 14.06 6.95
N ALA A 43 7.85 14.25 6.12
CA ALA A 43 7.31 13.21 5.26
C ALA A 43 6.68 13.81 4.00
N VAL A 44 6.71 13.04 2.91
CA VAL A 44 5.97 13.37 1.70
C VAL A 44 4.55 12.85 1.83
N VAL A 45 3.59 13.76 2.00
CA VAL A 45 2.17 13.42 2.05
C VAL A 45 1.60 13.44 0.62
N HIS A 46 1.36 12.25 0.06
CA HIS A 46 1.00 12.07 -1.34
C HIS A 46 -0.45 12.49 -1.68
N ARG A 47 -1.32 12.63 -0.69
CA ARG A 47 -2.72 13.03 -0.84
C ARG A 47 -3.20 13.80 0.39
N PRO A 48 -4.13 14.76 0.25
CA PRO A 48 -4.77 15.36 1.40
C PRO A 48 -5.49 14.29 2.23
N ILE A 49 -5.40 14.39 3.55
CA ILE A 49 -6.06 13.47 4.48
C ILE A 49 -7.10 14.27 5.24
N GLY A 50 -8.37 13.90 5.05
CA GLY A 50 -9.50 14.46 5.79
C GLY A 50 -9.95 13.53 6.91
N GLY A 51 -10.77 14.06 7.81
CA GLY A 51 -11.35 13.31 8.93
C GLY A 51 -10.36 12.99 10.05
N ASP A 52 -10.80 12.14 10.96
CA ASP A 52 -10.08 11.84 12.20
C ASP A 52 -9.04 10.74 12.02
N ILE A 53 -7.80 11.03 12.39
CA ILE A 53 -6.70 10.06 12.32
C ILE A 53 -6.81 9.07 13.48
N LYS A 54 -7.00 7.78 13.19
CA LYS A 54 -7.07 6.71 14.19
C LYS A 54 -5.70 6.14 14.53
N SER A 55 -4.89 5.87 13.51
CA SER A 55 -3.58 5.28 13.70
C SER A 55 -2.63 5.58 12.56
N ILE A 56 -1.34 5.56 12.87
CA ILE A 56 -0.28 5.67 11.88
C ILE A 56 0.67 4.50 12.08
N THR A 57 0.87 3.71 11.04
CA THR A 57 1.83 2.60 11.06
C THR A 57 3.06 2.96 10.26
N VAL A 58 4.20 3.11 10.93
CA VAL A 58 5.48 3.34 10.28
C VAL A 58 6.12 2.00 9.94
N ILE A 59 6.53 1.82 8.69
CA ILE A 59 7.17 0.61 8.19
C ILE A 59 8.53 0.97 7.63
N ARG A 60 9.55 0.21 8.02
CA ARG A 60 10.88 0.25 7.41
C ARG A 60 11.02 -0.91 6.41
N THR A 61 11.35 -0.61 5.16
CA THR A 61 11.63 -1.62 4.13
C THR A 61 13.04 -2.21 4.32
N ALA A 62 13.32 -3.34 3.65
CA ALA A 62 14.66 -3.93 3.67
C ALA A 62 15.73 -3.04 2.99
N SER A 63 15.33 -2.08 2.13
CA SER A 63 16.22 -1.02 1.61
C SER A 63 16.47 0.12 2.61
N GLY A 64 15.87 0.08 3.80
CA GLY A 64 16.02 1.10 4.82
C GLY A 64 15.12 2.33 4.64
N LYS A 65 14.24 2.34 3.64
CA LYS A 65 13.26 3.41 3.43
C LYS A 65 12.11 3.31 4.44
N TYR A 66 11.60 4.46 4.87
CA TYR A 66 10.47 4.55 5.79
C TYR A 66 9.22 4.97 5.05
N PHE A 67 8.10 4.31 5.37
CA PHE A 67 6.76 4.64 4.89
C PHE A 67 5.81 4.74 6.07
N ALA A 68 4.81 5.61 5.97
CA ALA A 68 3.76 5.75 6.96
C ALA A 68 2.40 5.44 6.32
N SER A 69 1.71 4.42 6.83
CA SER A 69 0.31 4.15 6.50
C SER A 69 -0.58 4.84 7.51
N ILE A 70 -1.50 5.67 7.04
CA ILE A 70 -2.37 6.48 7.88
C ILE A 70 -3.79 5.93 7.74
N LEU A 71 -4.38 5.55 8.87
CA LEU A 71 -5.77 5.16 8.98
C LEU A 71 -6.57 6.35 9.51
N ASN A 72 -7.54 6.81 8.72
CA ASN A 72 -8.44 7.90 9.05
C ASN A 72 -9.89 7.45 8.88
N GLU A 73 -10.78 8.01 9.68
CA GLU A 73 -12.23 7.94 9.49
C GLU A 73 -12.70 9.24 8.85
N ASP A 74 -13.31 9.15 7.67
CA ASP A 74 -13.96 10.26 7.02
C ASP A 74 -15.44 10.34 7.42
N GLU A 75 -15.94 11.54 7.69
CA GLU A 75 -17.36 11.78 8.03
C GLU A 75 -18.30 11.66 6.82
N VAL A 76 -17.87 10.96 5.76
CA VAL A 76 -18.68 10.77 4.57
C VAL A 76 -19.82 9.83 4.93
N ALA A 77 -21.03 10.38 4.97
CA ALA A 77 -22.23 9.62 5.25
C ALA A 77 -22.37 8.47 4.25
N THR A 78 -22.58 7.25 4.77
CA THR A 78 -22.94 6.11 3.93
C THR A 78 -24.23 6.45 3.19
N PRO A 79 -24.25 6.34 1.84
CA PRO A 79 -25.46 6.64 1.09
C PRO A 79 -26.59 5.70 1.52
N VAL A 80 -27.77 6.28 1.74
CA VAL A 80 -28.96 5.51 2.10
C VAL A 80 -29.38 4.67 0.88
N PRO A 81 -29.69 3.37 1.05
CA PRO A 81 -30.17 2.54 -0.04
C PRO A 81 -31.45 3.12 -0.64
N VAL A 82 -31.49 3.22 -1.97
CA VAL A 82 -32.69 3.66 -2.70
C VAL A 82 -33.73 2.54 -2.63
N ALA A 83 -34.94 2.83 -2.12
CA ALA A 83 -35.97 1.83 -1.84
C ALA A 83 -36.67 1.31 -3.12
N ILE A 84 -36.65 2.07 -4.21
CA ILE A 84 -37.24 1.73 -5.49
C ILE A 84 -36.24 2.16 -6.57
N LEU A 85 -35.91 1.24 -7.48
CA LEU A 85 -35.06 1.49 -8.63
C LEU A 85 -35.86 1.12 -9.88
N SER A 86 -35.92 2.01 -10.86
CA SER A 86 -36.40 1.68 -12.20
C SER A 86 -35.30 0.99 -13.01
N GLU A 87 -35.68 0.20 -14.02
CA GLU A 87 -34.71 -0.60 -14.79
C GLU A 87 -33.70 0.27 -15.55
N ASP A 88 -34.08 1.50 -15.91
CA ASP A 88 -33.24 2.48 -16.58
C ASP A 88 -32.21 3.15 -15.64
N GLU A 89 -32.47 3.13 -14.33
CA GLU A 89 -31.56 3.64 -13.28
C GLU A 89 -30.49 2.62 -12.88
N VAL A 90 -30.70 1.34 -13.21
CA VAL A 90 -29.77 0.26 -12.88
C VAL A 90 -28.67 0.15 -13.93
N LEU A 91 -27.46 0.58 -13.58
CA LEU A 91 -26.28 0.32 -14.38
C LEU A 91 -25.72 -1.08 -14.07
N ARG A 92 -25.78 -1.98 -15.04
CA ARG A 92 -25.13 -3.30 -14.92
C ARG A 92 -23.67 -3.14 -15.33
N ALA A 93 -22.76 -3.43 -14.41
CA ALA A 93 -21.32 -3.30 -14.59
C ALA A 93 -20.64 -4.66 -14.43
N ASP A 94 -19.79 -5.03 -15.40
CA ASP A 94 -18.94 -6.22 -15.34
C ASP A 94 -17.46 -5.84 -15.37
N ALA A 95 -16.66 -6.47 -14.52
CA ALA A 95 -15.22 -6.23 -14.40
C ALA A 95 -14.42 -7.38 -15.02
N GLY A 96 -13.74 -7.13 -16.13
CA GLY A 96 -13.14 -8.17 -16.97
C GLY A 96 -11.62 -8.07 -17.16
N LEU A 97 -11.06 -9.14 -17.74
CA LEU A 97 -9.63 -9.20 -18.08
C LEU A 97 -9.30 -8.43 -19.37
N ALA A 98 -10.22 -8.40 -20.34
CA ALA A 98 -10.06 -7.67 -21.59
C ALA A 98 -10.30 -6.17 -21.39
N ASN A 99 -11.42 -5.81 -20.78
CA ASN A 99 -11.81 -4.45 -20.40
C ASN A 99 -11.99 -4.41 -18.88
N LEU A 100 -11.45 -3.39 -18.22
CA LEU A 100 -11.54 -3.24 -16.76
C LEU A 100 -13.00 -3.11 -16.31
N LEU A 101 -13.81 -2.40 -17.09
CA LEU A 101 -15.22 -2.17 -16.81
C LEU A 101 -16.00 -2.21 -18.12
N THR A 102 -17.09 -2.98 -18.15
CA THR A 102 -18.07 -3.01 -19.23
C THR A 102 -19.44 -2.68 -18.65
N GLU A 103 -20.10 -1.68 -19.20
CA GLU A 103 -21.41 -1.21 -18.74
C GLU A 103 -22.50 -1.67 -19.72
N SER A 104 -23.71 -1.95 -19.22
CA SER A 104 -24.88 -2.28 -20.05
C SER A 104 -25.24 -1.20 -21.07
N ARG A 105 -24.85 0.05 -20.81
CA ARG A 105 -25.03 1.20 -21.72
C ARG A 105 -23.98 1.25 -22.85
N GLY A 106 -23.18 0.19 -23.02
CA GLY A 106 -22.23 0.03 -24.12
C GLY A 106 -20.85 0.68 -23.89
N ARG A 107 -20.67 1.44 -22.80
CA ARG A 107 -19.36 2.00 -22.43
C ARG A 107 -18.41 0.89 -21.98
N LYS A 108 -17.17 0.94 -22.48
CA LYS A 108 -16.09 0.03 -22.13
C LYS A 108 -14.86 0.81 -21.71
N THR A 109 -14.34 0.52 -20.53
CA THR A 109 -13.07 1.06 -20.05
C THR A 109 -11.98 0.03 -20.30
N ASN A 110 -10.99 0.37 -21.13
CA ASN A 110 -9.85 -0.50 -21.43
C ASN A 110 -9.13 -0.91 -20.15
N ASN A 111 -8.65 -2.15 -20.07
CA ASN A 111 -7.86 -2.61 -18.94
C ASN A 111 -6.43 -2.08 -19.05
N PRO A 112 -6.03 -1.12 -18.19
CA PRO A 112 -4.66 -0.67 -18.17
C PRO A 112 -3.79 -1.75 -17.52
N ARG A 113 -2.98 -2.42 -18.35
CA ARG A 113 -2.22 -3.62 -17.99
C ARG A 113 -0.99 -3.36 -17.10
N PHE A 114 -1.10 -2.46 -16.12
CA PHE A 114 0.02 -2.06 -15.26
C PHE A 114 0.60 -3.27 -14.52
N LEU A 115 -0.27 -4.13 -13.96
CA LEU A 115 0.14 -5.30 -13.20
C LEU A 115 1.00 -6.26 -14.05
N LYS A 116 0.62 -6.49 -15.32
CA LYS A 116 1.41 -7.34 -16.22
C LYS A 116 2.80 -6.76 -16.49
N ARG A 117 2.92 -5.43 -16.60
CA ARG A 117 4.20 -4.74 -16.80
C ARG A 117 5.06 -4.81 -15.52
N ALA A 118 4.49 -4.47 -14.37
CA ALA A 118 5.14 -4.53 -13.07
C ALA A 118 5.64 -5.95 -12.77
N GLN A 119 4.79 -6.97 -12.92
CA GLN A 119 5.15 -8.37 -12.71
C GLN A 119 6.31 -8.83 -13.60
N ARG A 120 6.36 -8.38 -14.87
CA ARG A 120 7.48 -8.68 -15.77
C ARG A 120 8.77 -8.05 -15.29
N ASN A 121 8.72 -6.80 -14.83
CA ASN A 121 9.87 -6.08 -14.29
C ASN A 121 10.36 -6.73 -12.99
N LEU A 122 9.45 -6.97 -12.05
CA LEU A 122 9.73 -7.65 -10.78
C LEU A 122 10.39 -9.02 -11.01
N ARG A 123 9.87 -9.83 -11.95
CA ARG A 123 10.48 -11.13 -12.30
C ARG A 123 11.91 -10.99 -12.80
N ARG A 124 12.19 -9.99 -13.63
CA ARG A 124 13.54 -9.73 -14.15
C ARG A 124 14.48 -9.32 -13.01
N ASN A 125 14.05 -8.40 -12.16
CA ASN A 125 14.85 -7.90 -11.04
C ASN A 125 15.13 -9.01 -10.02
N GLN A 126 14.12 -9.82 -9.66
CA GLN A 126 14.29 -10.96 -8.76
C GLN A 126 15.26 -12.02 -9.31
N LYS A 127 15.21 -12.29 -10.63
CA LYS A 127 16.16 -13.20 -11.29
C LYS A 127 17.59 -12.66 -11.27
N ALA A 128 17.76 -11.35 -11.42
CA ALA A 128 19.08 -10.73 -11.29
C ALA A 128 19.58 -10.81 -9.83
N LEU A 129 18.72 -10.49 -8.86
CA LEU A 129 19.02 -10.54 -7.43
C LEU A 129 19.45 -11.95 -6.97
N SER A 130 18.77 -13.00 -7.42
CA SER A 130 19.07 -14.37 -6.99
C SER A 130 20.48 -14.84 -7.38
N ARG A 131 21.03 -14.31 -8.49
CA ARG A 131 22.38 -14.61 -8.97
C ARG A 131 23.49 -13.87 -8.23
N LYS A 132 23.15 -12.83 -7.44
CA LYS A 132 24.14 -11.98 -6.75
C LYS A 132 24.55 -12.57 -5.39
N LYS A 133 25.85 -12.50 -5.07
CA LYS A 133 26.42 -12.97 -3.79
C LYS A 133 25.75 -12.26 -2.60
N LYS A 134 25.28 -13.05 -1.62
CA LYS A 134 24.71 -12.53 -0.35
C LYS A 134 25.73 -11.61 0.34
N GLY A 135 25.27 -10.47 0.84
CA GLY A 135 26.10 -9.47 1.53
C GLY A 135 27.00 -8.60 0.64
N SER A 136 26.95 -8.75 -0.70
CA SER A 136 27.68 -7.83 -1.59
C SER A 136 26.93 -6.52 -1.80
N LYS A 137 27.66 -5.40 -1.96
CA LYS A 137 27.09 -4.09 -2.34
C LYS A 137 26.23 -4.18 -3.60
N ASN A 138 26.65 -5.00 -4.57
CA ASN A 138 25.89 -5.23 -5.80
C ASN A 138 24.53 -5.87 -5.53
N ARG A 139 24.42 -6.74 -4.52
CA ARG A 139 23.14 -7.37 -4.15
C ARG A 139 22.21 -6.36 -3.48
N GLU A 140 22.75 -5.49 -2.63
CA GLU A 140 22.00 -4.45 -1.93
C GLU A 140 21.25 -3.54 -2.91
N GLY A 141 21.94 -2.99 -3.92
CA GLY A 141 21.27 -2.18 -4.96
C GLY A 141 20.16 -2.94 -5.71
N SER A 142 20.33 -4.25 -5.95
CA SER A 142 19.26 -5.04 -6.57
C SER A 142 18.12 -5.40 -5.65
N VAL A 143 18.29 -5.35 -4.32
CA VAL A 143 17.16 -5.43 -3.39
C VAL A 143 16.29 -4.18 -3.57
N GLU A 144 16.90 -3.00 -3.74
CA GLU A 144 16.16 -1.77 -4.02
C GLU A 144 15.42 -1.83 -5.36
N ASP A 145 16.07 -2.31 -6.42
CA ASP A 145 15.45 -2.50 -7.74
C ASP A 145 14.22 -3.42 -7.68
N CYS A 146 14.27 -4.47 -6.85
CA CYS A 146 13.16 -5.40 -6.67
C CYS A 146 12.01 -4.80 -5.83
N GLN A 147 12.31 -3.89 -4.91
CA GLN A 147 11.30 -3.23 -4.08
C GLN A 147 10.61 -2.06 -4.79
N GLY A 148 11.23 -1.50 -5.83
CA GLY A 148 10.68 -0.41 -6.63
C GLY A 148 9.99 -0.81 -7.95
N ALA A 149 9.92 -2.11 -8.27
CA ALA A 149 9.42 -2.63 -9.56
C ALA A 149 8.05 -3.31 -9.45
#